data_AF-A0A1G7MIL2-F1
#
_entry.id   AF-A0A1G7MIL2-F1
#
_cell.length_a   1.000
_cell.length_b   1.000
_cell.length_c   1.000
_cell.angle_alpha   90.00
_cell.angle_beta   90.00
_cell.angle_gamma   90.00
#
_symmetry.space_group_name_H-M   'P 1'
#
loop_
_entity.id
_entity.type
_entity.pdbx_description
1 polymer ?
#
loop_
_entity_poly.entity_id
_entity_poly.type
_entity_poly.pdbx_seq_one_letter_code
_entity_poly.pdbx_strand_id
1 'polypeptide(L)'
;MLSSFRKGAGMLAVVTTVFGATGALAEARNVLIVDGAYFPALTHVQPGDQLVFINNSTTNHTITGANDAWTSGPIPVLGSYTLDVDADTPETFTGAGSEADAAVMEGAISFDAVATE
;
A
#
# COMPACT_ATOMS: atom_id res chain seq x y z
N MET A 1 -58.22 -17.48 -50.10
CA MET A 1 -57.41 -18.72 -50.09
C MET A 1 -55.95 -18.25 -50.18
N LEU A 2 -55.05 -18.35 -49.20
CA LEU A 2 -54.84 -19.31 -48.10
C LEU A 2 -54.28 -18.55 -46.88
N SER A 3 -54.81 -18.82 -45.70
CA SER A 3 -54.25 -18.41 -44.40
C SER A 3 -52.98 -19.19 -44.07
N SER A 4 -52.01 -18.62 -43.32
CA SER A 4 -51.30 -19.31 -42.20
C SER A 4 -50.25 -18.47 -41.45
N PHE A 5 -50.59 -18.16 -40.18
CA PHE A 5 -49.82 -18.14 -38.92
C PHE A 5 -48.29 -18.35 -38.91
N ARG A 6 -47.55 -17.64 -38.01
CA ARG A 6 -46.82 -18.12 -36.79
C ARG A 6 -46.59 -16.94 -35.81
N LYS A 7 -47.28 -16.86 -34.67
CA LYS A 7 -46.88 -17.30 -33.31
C LYS A 7 -45.68 -16.55 -32.72
N GLY A 8 -45.95 -15.75 -31.69
CA GLY A 8 -44.94 -15.04 -30.91
C GLY A 8 -44.22 -15.90 -29.87
N ALA A 9 -43.15 -15.33 -29.34
CA ALA A 9 -42.48 -15.62 -28.07
C ALA A 9 -41.56 -14.40 -27.85
N GLY A 10 -41.57 -13.68 -26.74
CA GLY A 10 -41.49 -14.20 -25.38
C GLY A 10 -40.15 -13.69 -24.82
N MET A 11 -40.24 -12.77 -23.87
CA MET A 11 -39.18 -12.00 -23.22
C MET A 11 -38.13 -12.87 -22.49
N LEU A 12 -37.03 -12.19 -22.10
CA LEU A 12 -36.00 -12.50 -21.10
C LEU A 12 -34.65 -13.00 -21.63
N ALA A 13 -33.61 -12.17 -21.44
CA ALA A 13 -32.35 -12.64 -20.88
C ALA A 13 -31.52 -11.48 -20.28
N VAL A 14 -31.56 -11.43 -18.95
CA VAL A 14 -30.45 -11.16 -18.01
C VAL A 14 -29.65 -9.87 -18.21
N VAL A 15 -30.02 -8.82 -17.44
CA VAL A 15 -29.05 -7.83 -16.98
C VAL A 15 -28.17 -8.53 -15.95
N THR A 16 -26.99 -8.98 -16.36
CA THR A 16 -25.94 -9.41 -15.44
C THR A 16 -25.43 -8.14 -14.76
N THR A 17 -26.00 -7.81 -13.62
CA THR A 17 -25.36 -6.90 -12.66
C THR A 17 -24.05 -7.57 -12.24
N VAL A 18 -22.97 -7.18 -12.91
CA VAL A 18 -21.62 -7.38 -12.38
C VAL A 18 -21.61 -6.58 -11.07
N PHE A 19 -21.85 -7.27 -9.96
CA PHE A 19 -21.34 -6.83 -8.67
C PHE A 19 -19.82 -6.85 -8.86
N GLY A 20 -19.27 -5.72 -9.31
CA GLY A 20 -17.85 -5.49 -9.22
C GLY A 20 -17.54 -5.70 -7.75
N ALA A 21 -16.75 -6.75 -7.46
CA ALA A 21 -16.12 -6.87 -6.17
C ALA A 21 -15.50 -5.51 -5.90
N THR A 22 -16.03 -4.79 -4.93
CA THR A 22 -15.28 -3.73 -4.26
C THR A 22 -14.13 -4.46 -3.61
N GLY A 23 -13.09 -4.75 -4.40
CA GLY A 23 -11.79 -5.05 -3.83
C GLY A 23 -11.52 -3.91 -2.88
N ALA A 24 -11.18 -4.24 -1.63
CA ALA A 24 -10.62 -3.27 -0.71
C ALA A 24 -9.59 -2.49 -1.53
N LEU A 25 -9.83 -1.19 -1.70
CA LEU A 25 -8.89 -0.35 -2.43
C LEU A 25 -7.63 -0.40 -1.58
N ALA A 26 -6.55 -1.00 -2.08
CA ALA A 26 -5.26 -0.98 -1.40
C ALA A 26 -4.97 0.49 -1.04
N GLU A 27 -5.06 0.81 0.24
CA GLU A 27 -4.91 2.16 0.74
C GLU A 27 -3.42 2.46 0.77
N ALA A 28 -3.01 3.37 -0.10
CA ALA A 28 -1.64 3.85 -0.11
C ALA A 28 -1.46 4.83 1.06
N ARG A 29 -0.58 4.47 2.01
CA ARG A 29 -0.28 5.27 3.18
C ARG A 29 1.14 5.82 3.08
N ASN A 30 1.26 7.14 3.22
CA ASN A 30 2.52 7.83 2.96
C ASN A 30 3.31 8.01 4.26
N VAL A 31 4.61 7.73 4.19
CA VAL A 31 5.58 7.95 5.26
C VAL A 31 6.68 8.85 4.72
N LEU A 32 6.83 10.03 5.31
CA LEU A 32 7.89 10.96 4.94
C LEU A 32 9.15 10.62 5.71
N ILE A 33 10.26 10.50 4.99
CA ILE A 33 11.60 10.42 5.56
C ILE A 33 12.13 11.85 5.62
N VAL A 34 12.41 12.33 6.83
CA VAL A 34 13.09 13.60 7.05
C VAL A 34 14.44 13.34 7.72
N ASP A 35 15.25 14.39 7.84
CA ASP A 35 16.54 14.28 8.52
C ASP A 35 16.33 13.92 10.01
N GLY A 36 16.59 12.67 10.36
CA GLY A 36 16.54 12.17 11.74
C GLY A 36 15.20 11.60 12.23
N ALA A 37 14.11 11.60 11.44
CA ALA A 37 12.90 10.85 11.79
C ALA A 37 12.00 10.42 10.59
N TYR A 38 11.03 9.54 10.87
CA TYR A 38 9.91 9.23 9.97
C TYR A 38 8.62 9.91 10.42
N PHE A 39 7.82 10.38 9.46
CA PHE A 39 6.54 11.02 9.72
C PHE A 39 5.40 10.40 8.90
N PRO A 40 4.37 9.82 9.55
CA PRO A 40 4.31 9.51 10.98
C PRO A 40 5.33 8.42 11.38
N ALA A 41 5.76 8.41 12.64
CA ALA A 41 6.69 7.38 13.14
C ALA A 41 6.01 6.00 13.28
N LEU A 42 4.71 5.99 13.54
CA LEU A 42 3.86 4.81 13.56
C LEU A 42 2.78 4.94 12.50
N THR A 43 2.72 3.96 11.60
CA THR A 43 1.74 3.96 10.51
C THR A 43 0.83 2.75 10.60
N HIS A 44 -0.48 2.99 10.61
CA HIS A 44 -1.48 1.92 10.64
C HIS A 44 -1.85 1.52 9.21
N VAL A 45 -1.68 0.23 8.88
CA VAL A 45 -1.94 -0.39 7.58
C VAL A 45 -2.41 -1.82 7.79
N GLN A 46 -3.09 -2.39 6.80
CA GLN A 46 -3.52 -3.78 6.80
C GLN A 46 -2.75 -4.58 5.74
N PRO A 47 -2.68 -5.91 5.88
CA PRO A 47 -2.16 -6.77 4.80
C PRO A 47 -2.96 -6.54 3.50
N GLY A 48 -2.25 -6.20 2.42
CA GLY A 48 -2.81 -5.79 1.13
C GLY A 48 -2.74 -4.28 0.87
N ASP A 49 -2.40 -3.46 1.87
CA ASP A 49 -2.14 -2.03 1.69
C ASP A 49 -0.75 -1.75 1.12
N GLN A 50 -0.52 -0.50 0.73
CA GLN A 50 0.78 -0.04 0.22
C GLN A 50 1.33 1.05 1.11
N LEU A 51 2.58 0.91 1.54
CA LEU A 51 3.30 1.92 2.30
C LEU A 51 4.26 2.67 1.39
N VAL A 52 4.02 3.96 1.19
CA VAL A 52 4.80 4.81 0.29
C VAL A 52 5.76 5.67 1.11
N PHE A 53 7.03 5.30 1.11
CA PHE A 53 8.10 6.07 1.71
C PHE A 53 8.54 7.16 0.75
N ILE A 54 8.52 8.42 1.19
CA ILE A 54 8.92 9.58 0.39
C ILE A 54 10.15 10.19 1.04
N ASN A 55 11.28 10.17 0.34
CA ASN A 55 12.50 10.78 0.85
C ASN A 55 12.44 12.30 0.70
N ASN A 56 12.15 13.00 1.80
CA ASN A 56 12.16 14.45 1.88
C ASN A 56 13.41 14.99 2.60
N SER A 57 14.41 14.14 2.85
CA SER A 57 15.71 14.54 3.39
C SER A 57 16.63 15.09 2.30
N THR A 58 17.79 15.61 2.71
CA THR A 58 18.81 16.16 1.79
C THR A 58 19.77 15.11 1.25
N THR A 59 19.68 13.86 1.71
CA THR A 59 20.57 12.75 1.34
C THR A 59 19.80 11.53 0.87
N ASN A 60 20.48 10.59 0.22
CA ASN A 60 19.87 9.33 -0.15
C ASN A 60 19.65 8.47 1.09
N HIS A 61 18.54 7.76 1.14
CA HIS A 61 18.14 7.01 2.32
C HIS A 61 17.86 5.55 1.99
N THR A 62 18.28 4.61 2.85
CA THR A 62 17.94 3.19 2.70
C THR A 62 17.14 2.75 3.90
N ILE A 63 16.02 2.06 3.65
CA ILE A 63 15.16 1.47 4.67
C ILE A 63 15.30 -0.05 4.61
N THR A 64 15.38 -0.66 5.78
CA THR A 64 15.47 -2.10 5.97
C THR A 64 14.46 -2.52 7.02
N GLY A 65 13.60 -3.48 6.66
CA GLY A 65 12.68 -4.12 7.60
C GLY A 65 13.42 -4.88 8.69
N ALA A 66 12.79 -5.09 9.84
CA ALA A 66 13.40 -5.89 10.90
C ALA A 66 13.80 -7.29 10.42
N ASN A 67 14.91 -7.79 10.98
CA ASN A 67 15.54 -9.05 10.59
C ASN A 67 15.91 -9.14 9.10
N ASP A 68 16.14 -7.98 8.44
CA ASP A 68 16.47 -7.90 7.02
C ASP A 68 15.41 -8.56 6.10
N ALA A 69 14.15 -8.60 6.55
CA ALA A 69 13.06 -9.25 5.80
C ALA A 69 12.83 -8.59 4.42
N TRP A 70 13.09 -7.29 4.33
CA TRP A 70 13.01 -6.52 3.08
C TRP A 70 13.95 -5.31 3.16
N THR A 71 14.33 -4.79 1.99
CA THR A 71 15.08 -3.53 1.89
C THR A 71 14.56 -2.71 0.72
N SER A 72 14.45 -1.39 0.92
CA SER A 72 14.06 -0.46 -0.13
C SER A 72 15.17 -0.24 -1.17
N GLY A 73 16.41 -0.54 -0.80
CA GLY A 73 17.57 0.02 -1.48
C GLY A 73 17.68 1.54 -1.33
N PRO A 74 18.65 2.17 -2.01
CA PRO A 74 18.89 3.61 -1.89
C PRO A 74 17.78 4.43 -2.56
N ILE A 75 16.99 5.12 -1.75
CA ILE A 75 15.94 6.05 -2.18
C ILE A 75 16.60 7.43 -2.40
N PRO A 76 16.62 7.96 -3.63
CA PRO A 76 17.20 9.28 -3.89
C PRO A 76 16.40 10.40 -3.21
N VAL A 77 17.00 11.57 -3.08
CA VAL A 77 16.33 12.78 -2.60
C VAL A 77 15.10 13.09 -3.49
N LEU A 78 13.95 13.35 -2.86
CA LEU A 78 12.63 13.49 -3.51
C LEU A 78 12.14 12.23 -4.23
N GLY A 79 12.83 11.10 -4.08
CA GLY A 79 12.39 9.80 -4.55
C GLY A 79 11.36 9.17 -3.60
N SER A 80 10.75 8.09 -4.07
CA SER A 80 9.86 7.29 -3.25
C SER A 80 10.10 5.80 -3.43
N TYR A 81 9.78 5.05 -2.40
CA TYR A 81 9.75 3.59 -2.42
C TYR A 81 8.38 3.13 -1.93
N THR A 82 7.79 2.18 -2.65
CA THR A 82 6.52 1.58 -2.26
C THR A 82 6.79 0.17 -1.76
N LEU A 83 6.33 -0.10 -0.54
CA LEU A 83 6.32 -1.42 0.05
C LEU A 83 4.88 -1.96 -0.01
N ASP A 84 4.70 -3.11 -0.64
CA ASP A 84 3.48 -3.88 -0.53
C ASP A 84 3.45 -4.57 0.85
N VAL A 85 2.45 -4.23 1.65
CA VAL A 85 2.32 -4.74 3.02
C VAL A 85 1.62 -6.09 2.96
N ASP A 86 2.27 -7.12 3.49
CA ASP A 86 1.74 -8.48 3.63
C ASP A 86 1.65 -8.89 5.12
N ALA A 87 0.95 -9.98 5.43
CA ALA A 87 0.85 -10.53 6.78
C ALA A 87 2.21 -10.93 7.38
N ASP A 88 3.21 -11.25 6.56
CA ASP A 88 4.58 -11.54 6.98
C ASP A 88 5.48 -10.28 7.06
N THR A 89 4.94 -9.09 6.76
CA THR A 89 5.72 -7.84 6.83
C THR A 89 6.01 -7.47 8.29
N PRO A 90 7.29 -7.21 8.65
CA PRO A 90 7.62 -6.85 10.01
C PRO A 90 7.00 -5.51 10.42
N GLU A 91 6.54 -5.43 11.66
CA GLU A 91 5.95 -4.23 12.29
C GLU A 91 6.98 -3.13 12.59
N THR A 92 8.28 -3.40 12.41
CA THR A 92 9.34 -2.44 12.68
C THR A 92 10.31 -2.40 11.51
N PHE A 93 10.78 -1.21 11.17
CA PHE A 93 11.80 -0.98 10.17
C PHE A 93 12.78 0.08 10.64
N THR A 94 14.01 -0.03 10.17
CA THR A 94 15.05 0.94 10.42
C THR A 94 15.55 1.52 9.11
N GLY A 95 16.19 2.67 9.15
CA GLY A 95 16.91 3.14 7.98
C GLY A 95 17.95 4.17 8.35
N ALA A 96 18.88 4.37 7.44
CA ALA A 96 19.96 5.32 7.60
C ALA A 96 20.21 6.07 6.29
N GLY A 97 20.66 7.31 6.43
CA GLY A 97 21.17 8.11 5.34
C GLY A 97 22.44 7.47 4.75
N SER A 98 22.80 7.87 3.54
CA SER A 98 23.99 7.36 2.85
C SER A 98 25.30 7.92 3.43
N GLU A 99 25.24 8.74 4.47
CA GLU A 99 26.41 9.27 5.16
C GLU A 99 26.94 8.28 6.19
N ALA A 100 28.26 8.24 6.36
CA ALA A 100 28.91 7.29 7.28
C ALA A 100 28.54 7.49 8.76
N ASP A 101 28.06 8.68 9.12
CA ASP A 101 27.63 9.05 10.48
C ASP A 101 26.10 9.29 10.56
N ALA A 102 25.35 8.86 9.54
CA ALA A 102 23.90 9.06 9.54
C ALA A 102 23.25 8.34 10.73
N ALA A 103 22.43 9.07 11.48
CA ALA A 103 21.67 8.49 12.57
C ALA A 103 20.72 7.40 12.04
N VAL A 104 20.73 6.24 12.68
CA VAL A 104 19.76 5.19 12.40
C VAL A 104 18.41 5.65 12.93
N MET A 105 17.46 5.76 12.02
CA MET A 105 16.07 6.08 12.33
C MET A 105 15.27 4.80 12.41
N GLU A 106 14.33 4.75 13.36
CA GLU A 106 13.40 3.64 13.52
C GLU A 106 11.97 4.12 13.29
N GLY A 107 11.20 3.31 12.56
CA GLY A 107 9.78 3.50 12.35
C GLY A 107 9.02 2.20 12.60
N ALA A 108 7.72 2.34 12.83
CA ALA A 108 6.85 1.23 13.13
C ALA A 108 5.62 1.21 12.24
N ILE A 109 5.16 0.01 11.97
CA ILE A 109 3.95 -0.36 11.25
C ILE A 109 3.06 -1.08 12.27
N SER A 110 1.80 -0.68 12.36
CA SER A 110 0.81 -1.38 13.17
C SER A 110 -0.27 -1.95 12.26
N PHE A 111 -0.58 -3.23 12.47
CA PHE A 111 -1.71 -3.90 11.83
C PHE A 111 -3.03 -3.74 12.60
N ASP A 112 -3.00 -3.07 13.76
CA ASP A 112 -4.20 -2.81 14.54
C ASP A 112 -5.12 -1.85 13.79
N ALA A 113 -6.39 -2.22 13.65
CA ALA A 113 -7.39 -1.32 13.12
C ALA A 113 -7.59 -0.21 14.15
N VAL A 114 -7.35 1.05 13.76
CA VAL A 114 -7.69 2.19 14.62
C VAL A 114 -9.14 2.02 15.08
N ALA A 115 -9.33 1.75 16.38
CA ALA A 115 -10.66 1.59 16.95
C ALA A 115 -11.38 2.92 16.82
N THR A 116 -12.23 3.06 15.80
CA THR A 116 -13.18 4.16 15.70
C THR A 116 -14.25 3.90 16.76
N GLU A 117 -14.12 4.50 17.94
CA GLU A 117 -15.20 4.56 18.95
C GLU A 117 -16.35 5.47 18.49
#